data_AF-A0A9D7GWR4-F1
#
_entry.id   AF-A0A9D7GWR4-F1
#
_cell.length_a   1.000
_cell.length_b   1.000
_cell.length_c   1.000
_cell.angle_alpha   90.00
_cell.angle_beta   90.00
_cell.angle_gamma   90.00
#
_symmetry.space_group_name_H-M   'P 1'
#
loop_
_entity.id
_entity.type
_entity.pdbx_description
1 polymer ?
#
loop_
_entity_poly.entity_id
_entity_poly.type
_entity_poly.pdbx_seq_one_letter_code
_entity_poly.pdbx_strand_id
1 'polypeptide(L)'
;MDPYVETTRCTSCNECTNINKKLFAYDANKQAYVKDARAGTYAQLVQAAEKCPVAAIHPGTPLNPKEKDLAKWIARAKPFT
;
A
#
# COMPACT_ATOMS: atom_id res chain seq x y z
N MET A 1 -5.05 5.79 -10.77
CA MET A 1 -4.45 6.56 -9.66
C MET A 1 -3.32 5.74 -9.11
N ASP A 2 -2.14 6.33 -8.93
CA ASP A 2 -0.98 5.59 -8.42
C ASP A 2 -1.11 5.38 -6.90
N PRO A 3 -0.58 4.26 -6.37
CA PRO A 3 -0.56 4.04 -4.93
C PRO A 3 0.38 5.02 -4.23
N TYR A 4 -0.03 5.52 -3.07
CA TYR A 4 0.78 6.43 -2.27
C TYR A 4 0.58 6.20 -0.78
N VAL A 5 1.50 6.75 0.02
CA VAL A 5 1.36 6.82 1.47
C VAL A 5 1.22 8.29 1.84
N GLU A 6 0.21 8.63 2.62
CA GLU A 6 0.08 9.94 3.25
C GLU A 6 1.10 10.06 4.39
N THR A 7 2.32 10.44 4.00
CA THR A 7 3.52 10.41 4.84
C THR A 7 3.39 11.24 6.11
N THR A 8 2.58 12.29 6.11
CA THR A 8 2.29 13.15 7.27
C THR A 8 1.56 12.41 8.39
N ARG A 9 0.77 11.38 8.07
CA ARG A 9 0.07 10.55 9.06
C ARG A 9 0.87 9.32 9.49
N CYS A 10 1.96 9.00 8.79
CA CYS A 10 2.73 7.78 9.02
C CYS A 10 3.36 7.75 10.42
N THR A 11 3.15 6.65 11.15
CA THR A 11 3.69 6.44 12.52
C THR A 11 4.92 5.51 12.56
N SER A 12 5.52 5.17 11.41
CA SER A 12 6.69 4.27 11.33
C SER A 12 6.49 2.88 11.96
N CYS A 13 5.26 2.35 11.97
CA CYS A 13 4.91 1.08 12.62
C CYS A 13 5.47 -0.19 11.93
N ASN A 14 6.08 -0.07 10.75
CA ASN A 14 6.66 -1.16 9.94
C ASN A 14 5.68 -2.16 9.31
N GLU A 15 4.37 -2.06 9.56
CA GLU A 15 3.38 -3.00 9.03
C GLU A 15 3.42 -3.14 7.50
N CYS A 16 3.55 -2.02 6.78
CA CYS A 16 3.63 -2.03 5.31
C CYS A 16 4.95 -2.64 4.81
N THR A 17 6.09 -2.27 5.41
CA THR A 17 7.40 -2.82 5.04
C THR A 17 7.52 -4.31 5.38
N ASN A 18 6.82 -4.79 6.41
CA ASN A 18 6.76 -6.21 6.75
C ASN A 18 5.96 -7.02 5.72
N ILE A 19 4.99 -6.41 5.03
CA ILE A 19 4.27 -7.04 3.91
C ILE A 19 5.18 -7.16 2.69
N ASN A 20 5.84 -6.08 2.29
CA ASN A 20 6.75 -6.11 1.14
C ASN A 20 7.78 -4.96 1.18
N LYS A 21 9.04 -5.31 1.50
CA LYS A 21 10.20 -4.38 1.55
C LYS A 21 10.66 -3.87 0.19
N LYS A 22 10.19 -4.45 -0.91
CA LYS A 22 10.45 -3.94 -2.26
C LYS A 22 9.41 -2.92 -2.67
N LEU A 23 8.18 -3.05 -2.16
CA LEU A 23 7.07 -2.15 -2.46
C LEU A 23 7.10 -0.89 -1.59
N PHE A 24 7.39 -1.03 -0.30
CA PHE A 24 7.48 0.08 0.65
C PHE A 24 8.91 0.28 1.15
N ALA A 25 9.27 1.54 1.37
CA ALA A 25 10.51 1.91 2.04
C ALA A 25 10.28 3.14 2.93
N TYR A 26 11.28 3.44 3.76
CA TYR A 26 11.33 4.66 4.55
C TYR A 26 12.29 5.64 3.92
N ASP A 27 11.93 6.92 3.97
CA ASP A 27 12.85 8.01 3.63
C ASP A 27 13.78 8.35 4.82
N ALA A 28 14.57 9.42 4.67
CA ALA A 28 15.47 9.89 5.72
C ALA A 28 14.76 10.36 7.00
N ASN A 29 13.49 10.76 6.89
CA ASN A 29 12.64 11.20 8.02
C ASN A 29 11.87 10.03 8.65
N LYS A 30 12.14 8.79 8.24
CA LYS A 30 11.40 7.59 8.61
C LYS A 30 9.93 7.63 8.19
N GLN A 31 9.58 8.38 7.16
CA GLN A 31 8.24 8.36 6.61
C GLN A 31 8.13 7.27 5.54
N ALA A 32 7.12 6.40 5.68
CA ALA A 32 6.92 5.33 4.72
C ALA A 32 6.42 5.91 3.40
N TYR A 33 6.92 5.40 2.27
CA TYR A 33 6.45 5.73 0.93
C TYR A 33 6.37 4.48 0.05
N VAL A 34 5.64 4.56 -1.06
CA VAL A 34 5.64 3.51 -2.08
C VAL A 34 6.91 3.64 -2.92
N LYS A 35 7.85 2.72 -2.73
CA LYS A 35 9.13 2.67 -3.46
C LYS A 35 8.97 2.16 -4.88
N ASP A 36 8.26 1.06 -5.04
CA ASP A 36 7.99 0.46 -6.35
C ASP A 36 6.64 -0.28 -6.32
N ALA A 37 5.62 0.36 -6.90
CA ALA A 37 4.28 -0.19 -7.03
C ALA A 37 4.21 -1.48 -7.86
N ARG A 38 5.24 -1.77 -8.69
CA ARG A 38 5.33 -2.96 -9.53
C ARG A 38 6.07 -4.11 -8.85
N ALA A 39 6.70 -3.86 -7.70
CA ALA A 39 7.46 -4.88 -6.96
C ALA A 39 6.57 -5.82 -6.11
N GLY A 40 5.26 -5.74 -6.25
CA GLY A 40 4.29 -6.56 -5.53
C GLY A 40 2.95 -6.62 -6.25
N THR A 41 1.97 -7.22 -5.58
CA THR A 41 0.60 -7.34 -6.10
C THR A 41 -0.30 -6.22 -5.57
N TYR A 42 -1.39 -5.93 -6.26
CA TYR A 42 -2.44 -5.05 -5.76
C TYR A 42 -3.01 -5.56 -4.42
N ALA A 43 -3.09 -6.88 -4.24
CA ALA A 43 -3.45 -7.48 -2.96
C ALA A 43 -2.54 -7.02 -1.81
N GLN A 44 -1.21 -6.94 -2.03
CA GLN A 44 -0.27 -6.48 -1.00
C GLN A 44 -0.44 -5.00 -0.66
N LEU A 45 -0.76 -4.16 -1.66
CA LEU A 45 -1.11 -2.75 -1.43
C LEU A 45 -2.35 -2.61 -0.55
N VAL A 46 -3.41 -3.37 -0.86
CA VAL A 46 -4.65 -3.36 -0.09
C VAL A 46 -4.44 -3.91 1.32
N GLN A 47 -3.70 -5.00 1.46
CA GLN A 47 -3.36 -5.54 2.78
C GLN A 47 -2.54 -4.55 3.62
N ALA A 48 -1.65 -3.78 2.99
CA ALA A 48 -0.89 -2.75 3.69
C ALA A 48 -1.79 -1.61 4.17
N ALA A 49 -2.75 -1.19 3.35
CA ALA A 49 -3.76 -0.21 3.75
C ALA A 49 -4.60 -0.70 4.93
N GLU A 50 -5.06 -1.95 4.90
CA GLU A 50 -5.84 -2.55 5.99
C GLU A 50 -5.04 -2.70 7.29
N LYS A 51 -3.74 -2.99 7.20
CA LYS A 51 -2.87 -3.13 8.39
C LYS A 51 -2.33 -1.80 8.90
N CYS A 52 -2.45 -0.72 8.13
CA CYS A 52 -1.93 0.58 8.54
C CYS A 52 -2.74 1.09 9.75
N PRO A 53 -2.12 1.30 10.93
CA PRO A 53 -2.85 1.70 12.16
C PRO A 53 -3.61 3.03 12.03
N VAL A 54 -3.19 3.86 11.07
CA VAL A 54 -3.73 5.19 10.79
C VAL A 54 -4.38 5.30 9.42
N ALA A 55 -4.56 4.16 8.71
CA ALA A 55 -5.14 4.11 7.36
C ALA A 55 -4.53 5.16 6.39
N ALA A 56 -3.21 5.28 6.40
CA ALA A 56 -2.46 6.27 5.61
C ALA A 56 -1.99 5.76 4.24
N ILE A 57 -2.30 4.52 3.87
CA ILE A 57 -1.86 3.93 2.61
C ILE A 57 -3.04 3.86 1.67
N HIS A 58 -2.85 4.43 0.48
CA HIS A 58 -3.84 4.46 -0.58
C HIS A 58 -3.41 3.49 -1.69
N PRO A 59 -4.10 2.35 -1.88
CA PRO A 59 -3.72 1.33 -2.86
C PRO A 59 -3.83 1.79 -4.32
N GLY A 60 -4.56 2.88 -4.59
CA GLY A 60 -4.76 3.39 -5.94
C GLY A 60 -5.51 2.41 -6.84
N THR A 61 -5.09 2.35 -8.10
CA THR A 61 -5.66 1.46 -9.12
C THR A 61 -4.73 0.27 -9.36
N PRO A 62 -5.26 -0.96 -9.50
CA PRO A 62 -4.45 -2.13 -9.81
C PRO A 62 -3.70 -1.96 -11.14
N LEU A 63 -2.38 -2.16 -11.09
CA LEU A 63 -1.52 -2.09 -12.28
C LEU A 63 -1.60 -3.35 -13.13
N ASN A 64 -1.95 -4.50 -12.53
CA ASN A 64 -2.11 -5.77 -13.22
C ASN A 64 -3.58 -6.24 -13.17
N PRO A 65 -4.34 -6.14 -14.28
CA PRO A 65 -5.75 -6.54 -14.32
C PRO A 65 -5.94 -8.07 -14.27
N LYS A 66 -4.88 -8.86 -14.43
CA LYS A 66 -4.92 -10.33 -14.42
C LYS A 66 -4.61 -10.92 -13.04
N GLU A 67 -4.56 -10.11 -12.00
CA GLU A 67 -4.35 -10.62 -10.64
C GLU A 67 -5.51 -11.50 -10.18
N LYS A 68 -5.17 -12.57 -9.47
CA LYS A 68 -6.15 -13.46 -8.86
C LYS A 68 -6.99 -12.69 -7.84
N ASP A 69 -8.30 -12.93 -7.84
CA ASP A 69 -9.26 -12.32 -6.93
C ASP A 69 -9.29 -10.78 -7.00
N LEU A 70 -8.95 -10.19 -8.15
CA LEU A 70 -8.83 -8.73 -8.29
C LEU A 70 -10.09 -7.97 -7.86
N ALA A 71 -11.28 -8.44 -8.24
CA ALA A 71 -12.55 -7.81 -7.85
C ALA A 71 -12.73 -7.73 -6.32
N LYS A 72 -12.30 -8.78 -5.59
CA LYS A 72 -12.31 -8.81 -4.12
C LYS A 72 -11.38 -7.74 -3.56
N TRP A 73 -10.17 -7.63 -4.11
CA TRP A 73 -9.19 -6.63 -3.64
C TRP A 73 -9.63 -5.21 -3.96
N ILE A 74 -10.24 -4.97 -5.12
CA ILE A 74 -10.84 -3.66 -5.46
C ILE A 74 -11.95 -3.30 -4.45
N ALA A 75 -12.83 -4.24 -4.11
CA ALA A 75 -13.89 -3.99 -3.13
C ALA A 75 -13.33 -3.63 -1.74
N ARG A 76 -12.27 -4.32 -1.30
CA ARG A 76 -11.59 -4.05 -0.02
C ARG A 76 -10.79 -2.74 -0.02
N ALA A 77 -10.33 -2.28 -1.18
CA ALA A 77 -9.60 -1.03 -1.31
C ALA A 77 -10.49 0.23 -1.18
N LYS A 78 -11.81 0.10 -1.34
CA LYS A 78 -12.77 1.23 -1.35
C LYS A 78 -12.66 2.21 -0.17
N PRO A 79 -12.37 1.79 1.07
CA PRO A 79 -12.22 2.73 2.19
C PRO A 79 -10.92 3.54 2.16
N PHE A 80 -9.98 3.19 1.28
CA PHE A 80 -8.62 3.73 1.21
C PHE A 80 -8.32 4.44 -0.12
N THR A 81 -9.35 4.80 -0.88
CA THR A 81 -9.20 5.47 -2.19
C THR A 81 -9.02 6.97 -2.01
#